data_AF-A0A1M7N7P7-F1
#
_entry.id   AF-A0A1M7N7P7-F1
#
_cell.length_a   1.000
_cell.length_b   1.000
_cell.length_c   1.000
_cell.angle_alpha   90.00
_cell.angle_beta   90.00
_cell.angle_gamma   90.00
#
_symmetry.space_group_name_H-M   'P 1'
#
loop_
_entity.id
_entity.type
_entity.pdbx_description
1 polymer ?
#
loop_
_entity_poly.entity_id
_entity_poly.type
_entity_poly.pdbx_seq_one_letter_code
_entity_poly.pdbx_strand_id
1 'polypeptide(L)' 'MPTQNRKEILKKEGYVETSGPGGTRRIFTPEEYKAFMEEIDAYPDQHKADMLRRMLKPVYHEPENKKD' A
#
# COMPACT_ATOMS: atom_id res chain seq x y z
N MET A 1 -4.55 20.66 -6.86
CA MET A 1 -5.35 19.94 -5.85
C MET A 1 -5.62 18.51 -6.35
N PRO A 2 -4.73 17.51 -6.15
CA PRO A 2 -4.83 16.21 -6.82
C PRO A 2 -5.16 15.01 -5.91
N THR A 3 -5.67 15.21 -4.70
CA THR A 3 -5.86 14.13 -3.71
C THR A 3 -7.16 13.35 -3.85
N GLN A 4 -8.23 13.94 -4.40
CA GLN A 4 -9.54 13.28 -4.51
C GLN A 4 -9.59 12.26 -5.65
N ASN A 5 -9.04 12.61 -6.82
CA ASN A 5 -9.06 11.73 -8.00
C ASN A 5 -8.24 10.45 -7.83
N ARG A 6 -7.14 10.49 -7.08
CA ARG A 6 -6.26 9.32 -6.93
C ARG A 6 -6.99 8.15 -6.25
N LYS A 7 -7.77 8.42 -5.20
CA LYS A 7 -8.51 7.36 -4.49
C LYS A 7 -9.61 6.75 -5.35
N GLU A 8 -10.29 7.54 -6.17
CA GLU A 8 -11.33 7.03 -7.09
C GLU A 8 -10.75 6.22 -8.25
N ILE A 9 -9.61 6.64 -8.81
CA ILE A 9 -8.89 5.87 -9.84
C ILE A 9 -8.42 4.53 -9.27
N LEU A 10 -7.79 4.58 -8.08
CA LEU A 10 -7.33 3.39 -7.37
C LEU A 10 -8.46 2.42 -7.04
N LYS A 11 -9.65 2.91 -6.65
CA LYS A 11 -10.83 2.06 -6.45
C LYS A 11 -11.28 1.32 -7.72
N LYS A 12 -11.08 1.90 -8.90
CA LYS A 12 -11.43 1.26 -10.18
C LYS A 12 -10.43 0.20 -10.59
N GLU A 13 -9.15 0.36 -10.25
CA GLU A 13 -8.06 -0.56 -10.66
C GLU A 13 -7.67 -1.57 -9.57
N GLY A 14 -8.09 -1.33 -8.33
CA GLY A 14 -7.66 -2.06 -7.15
C GLY A 14 -6.44 -1.43 -6.50
N TYR A 15 -6.37 -1.49 -5.18
CA TYR A 15 -5.32 -0.81 -4.41
C TYR A 15 -4.99 -1.50 -3.11
N VAL A 16 -3.79 -1.23 -2.59
CA VAL A 16 -3.33 -1.71 -1.29
C VAL A 16 -3.37 -0.55 -0.30
N GLU A 17 -4.18 -0.68 0.74
CA GLU A 17 -4.13 0.23 1.89
C GLU A 17 -3.20 -0.37 2.96
N THR A 18 -2.24 0.42 3.44
CA THR A 18 -1.33 0.04 4.52
C THR A 18 -1.47 1.00 5.69
N SER A 19 -1.25 0.47 6.90
CA SER A 19 -1.20 1.23 8.13
C SER A 19 0.24 1.36 8.59
N GLY A 20 0.82 2.55 8.48
CA GLY A 20 2.15 2.87 8.98
C GLY A 20 2.19 3.19 10.48
N PRO A 21 3.40 3.37 11.04
CA PRO A 21 3.59 3.82 12.40
C PRO A 21 2.87 5.16 12.67
N GLY A 22 2.29 5.30 13.86
CA GLY A 22 1.55 6.50 14.26
C GLY A 22 0.13 6.63 13.68
N GLY A 23 -0.44 5.55 13.13
CA GLY A 23 -1.80 5.58 12.56
C GLY A 23 -1.88 6.20 11.16
N THR A 24 -0.73 6.39 10.51
CA THR A 24 -0.66 6.89 9.14
C THR A 24 -1.24 5.85 8.18
N ARG A 25 -2.24 6.20 7.37
CA ARG A 25 -2.73 5.31 6.31
C ARG A 25 -2.16 5.74 4.97
N ARG A 26 -1.57 4.79 4.24
CA ARG A 26 -1.04 5.01 2.89
C ARG A 26 -1.73 4.07 1.92
N ILE A 27 -2.15 4.62 0.80
CA ILE A 27 -2.78 3.88 -0.28
C ILE A 27 -1.77 3.80 -1.43
N PHE A 28 -1.54 2.59 -1.91
CA PHE A 28 -0.62 2.26 -3.00
C PHE A 28 -1.38 1.55 -4.12
N THR A 29 -0.95 1.71 -5.37
CA THR A 29 -1.28 0.70 -6.39
C THR A 29 -0.61 -0.64 -6.03
N PRO A 30 -1.04 -1.76 -6.61
CA PRO A 30 -0.37 -3.05 -6.43
C PRO A 30 1.12 -3.00 -6.84
N GLU A 31 1.44 -2.25 -7.90
CA GLU A 31 2.81 -2.06 -8.38
C GLU A 31 3.64 -1.19 -7.44
N GLU A 32 3.09 -0.06 -6.98
CA GLU A 32 3.76 0.81 -6.00
C GLU A 32 4.02 0.06 -4.69
N TYR A 33 3.06 -0.75 -4.24
CA TYR A 33 3.20 -1.55 -3.04
C TYR A 33 4.29 -2.61 -3.19
N LYS A 34 4.40 -3.24 -4.36
CA LYS A 34 5.46 -4.19 -4.65
C LYS A 34 6.83 -3.54 -4.60
N ALA A 35 7.01 -2.40 -5.28
CA ALA A 35 8.25 -1.63 -5.24
C ALA A 35 8.61 -1.21 -3.80
N PHE A 36 7.61 -0.76 -3.02
CA PHE A 36 7.80 -0.40 -1.62
C PHE A 36 8.22 -1.60 -0.76
N MET A 37 7.70 -2.79 -1.02
CA MET A 37 8.14 -4.01 -0.35
C MET A 37 9.56 -4.44 -0.74
N GLU A 38 9.94 -4.28 -2.01
CA GLU A 38 11.32 -4.51 -2.46
C GLU A 38 12.29 -3.53 -1.80
N GLU A 39 11.90 -2.26 -1.64
CA GLU A 39 12.69 -1.29 -0.89
C GLU A 39 12.88 -1.71 0.57
N ILE A 40 11.83 -2.20 1.23
CA ILE A 40 11.92 -2.71 2.62
C ILE A 40 12.86 -3.91 2.70
N ASP A 41 12.78 -4.84 1.75
CA ASP A 41 13.63 -6.03 1.71
C ASP A 41 15.11 -5.67 1.53
N ALA A 42 15.37 -4.61 0.77
CA ALA A 42 16.70 -4.04 0.56
C ALA A 42 17.27 -3.27 1.77
N TYR A 43 16.53 -3.13 2.89
CA TYR A 43 17.08 -2.47 4.08
C TYR A 43 18.26 -3.27 4.63
N PRO A 44 19.40 -2.60 4.93
CA PRO A 44 20.55 -3.26 5.54
C PRO A 44 20.23 -3.79 6.95
N ASP A 45 19.26 -3.17 7.62
CA ASP A 45 18.77 -3.57 8.93
C ASP A 45 17.49 -4.42 8.79
N GLN A 46 17.69 -5.73 8.72
CA GLN A 46 16.62 -6.72 8.55
C GLN A 46 15.62 -6.70 9.72
N HIS A 47 16.05 -6.28 10.91
CA HIS A 47 15.17 -6.17 12.07
C HIS A 47 14.17 -5.01 11.90
N LYS A 48 14.65 -3.86 11.42
CA LYS A 48 13.77 -2.73 11.06
C LYS A 48 12.84 -3.08 9.89
N ALA A 49 13.33 -3.82 8.90
CA ALA A 49 12.53 -4.28 7.77
C ALA A 49 11.36 -5.17 8.22
N ASP A 50 11.63 -6.19 9.05
CA ASP A 50 10.60 -7.07 9.62
C ASP A 50 9.60 -6.28 10.48
N MET A 51 10.09 -5.34 11.30
CA MET A 51 9.21 -4.51 12.13
C MET A 51 8.27 -3.65 11.26
N LEU A 52 8.78 -2.98 10.23
CA LEU A 52 7.95 -2.21 9.29
C LEU A 52 6.93 -3.10 8.59
N ARG A 53 7.35 -4.27 8.10
CA ARG A 53 6.47 -5.23 7.42
C ARG A 53 5.33 -5.71 8.33
N ARG A 54 5.62 -5.98 9.61
CA ARG A 54 4.59 -6.34 10.60
C ARG A 54 3.63 -5.18 10.91
N MET A 55 4.13 -3.94 10.89
CA MET A 55 3.30 -2.77 11.15
C MET A 55 2.36 -2.44 9.98
N LEU A 56 2.81 -2.63 8.74
CA LEU A 56 2.11 -2.17 7.54
C LEU A 56 0.70 -2.71 7.34
N LYS A 57 0.34 -3.86 7.93
CA LYS A 57 -1.01 -4.48 7.86
C LYS A 57 -1.72 -4.21 6.52
N PRO A 58 -1.15 -4.67 5.40
CA PRO A 58 -1.67 -4.38 4.07
C PRO A 58 -3.07 -4.99 3.89
N VAL A 59 -4.00 -4.20 3.39
CA VAL A 59 -5.34 -4.62 3.00
C VAL A 59 -5.47 -4.40 1.50
N TYR A 60 -5.70 -5.49 0.77
CA TYR A 60 -5.97 -5.41 -0.67
C TYR A 60 -7.45 -5.11 -0.90
N HIS A 61 -7.72 -4.08 -1.66
CA HIS A 61 -9.05 -3.71 -2.12
C HIS A 61 -9.16 -4.07 -3.60
N GLU A 62 -10.07 -4.98 -3.92
CA GLU A 62 -10.35 -5.35 -5.30
C GLU A 62 -10.95 -4.17 -6.09
N PRO A 63 -10.68 -4.11 -7.41
CA PRO A 63 -11.30 -3.11 -8.28
C PRO A 63 -12.83 -3.22 -8.26
N GLU A 64 -13.53 -2.11 -8.06
CA GLU A 64 -15.01 -2.06 -8.12
C GLU A 64 -15.56 -2.46 -9.50
N ASN A 65 -14.73 -2.45 -10.55
CA ASN A 65 -15.13 -2.75 -11.93
C ASN A 65 -15.28 -4.25 -12.25
N LYS A 66 -15.31 -5.13 -11.23
CA LYS A 66 -15.52 -6.58 -11.36
C LYS A 66 -16.95 -7.04 -11.02
N LYS A 67 -17.92 -6.12 -11.01
CA LYS A 67 -19.34 -6.49 -10.99
C LYS A 67 -19.90 -6.31 -12.40
N ASP A 68 -19.72 -7.37 -13.18
CA ASP A 68 -20.51 -7.67 -14.38
C ASP A 68 -21.99 -7.76 -14.02
#